data_AF-A0A0R1K9U6-F1
#
_entry.id   AF-A0A0R1K9U6-F1
#
_cell.length_a   1.000
_cell.length_b   1.000
_cell.length_c   1.000
_cell.angle_alpha   90.00
_cell.angle_beta   90.00
_cell.angle_gamma   90.00
#
_symmetry.space_group_name_H-M   'P 1'
#
loop_
_entity.id
_entity.type
_entity.pdbx_description
1 polymer ?
#
loop_
_entity_poly.entity_id
_entity_poly.type
_entity_poly.pdbx_seq_one_letter_code
_entity_poly.pdbx_strand_id
1 'polypeptide(L)'
;MKKSVDEQVFEIVDEMYNSLSKNTDTDPQILKTLMTAGTYLSEKKSAPQIIASKTVNGILLANVSGKSKLDQANWNRLKKLTMLARTEGFAGSPIGPTDPRAQF
;
A
#
# COMPACT_ATOMS: atom_id res chain seq x y z
N MET A 1 21.61 -11.36 -0.61
CA MET A 1 21.37 -10.33 -1.64
C MET A 1 20.40 -9.30 -1.07
N LYS A 2 20.59 -8.00 -1.35
CA LYS A 2 19.65 -6.94 -0.96
C LYS A 2 18.45 -7.01 -1.91
N LYS A 3 17.23 -7.14 -1.38
CA LYS A 3 15.99 -7.17 -2.20
C LYS A 3 15.81 -5.83 -2.92
N SER A 4 15.29 -5.87 -4.14
CA SER A 4 14.86 -4.69 -4.88
C SER A 4 13.67 -4.00 -4.19
N VAL A 5 13.39 -2.74 -4.54
CA VAL A 5 12.20 -2.04 -4.02
C VAL A 5 10.92 -2.73 -4.49
N ASP A 6 10.90 -3.21 -5.73
CA ASP A 6 9.78 -3.97 -6.31
C ASP A 6 9.44 -5.20 -5.47
N GLU A 7 10.42 -6.07 -5.22
CA GLU A 7 10.25 -7.28 -4.39
C GLU A 7 9.78 -6.92 -2.98
N GLN A 8 10.34 -5.87 -2.37
CA GLN A 8 9.93 -5.45 -1.02
C GLN A 8 8.49 -4.94 -0.97
N VAL A 9 8.07 -4.14 -1.95
CA VAL A 9 6.70 -3.63 -2.02
C VAL A 9 5.73 -4.80 -2.26
N PHE A 10 6.06 -5.70 -3.19
CA PHE A 10 5.24 -6.87 -3.49
C PHE A 10 5.06 -7.78 -2.26
N GLU A 11 6.15 -8.13 -1.59
CA GLU A 11 6.09 -8.98 -0.39
C GLU A 11 5.24 -8.37 0.72
N ILE A 12 5.38 -7.05 0.97
CA ILE A 12 4.57 -6.40 2.00
C ILE A 12 3.08 -6.40 1.61
N VAL A 13 2.77 -6.12 0.35
CA VAL A 13 1.38 -6.14 -0.16
C VAL A 13 0.78 -7.54 -0.03
N ASP A 14 1.51 -8.58 -0.44
CA ASP A 14 1.08 -9.97 -0.35
C ASP A 14 0.89 -10.41 1.12
N GLU A 15 1.84 -10.12 2.00
CA GLU A 15 1.72 -10.42 3.42
C GLU A 15 0.52 -9.72 4.07
N MET A 16 0.28 -8.45 3.75
CA MET A 16 -0.89 -7.71 4.24
C MET A 16 -2.18 -8.34 3.73
N TYR A 17 -2.26 -8.68 2.44
CA TYR A 17 -3.45 -9.30 1.86
C TYR A 17 -3.73 -10.66 2.51
N ASN A 18 -2.73 -11.52 2.63
CA ASN A 18 -2.86 -12.85 3.23
C ASN A 18 -3.19 -12.80 4.73
N SER A 19 -2.73 -11.77 5.43
CA SER A 19 -3.09 -11.53 6.84
C SER A 19 -4.53 -11.04 6.98
N LEU A 20 -4.94 -10.07 6.17
CA LEU A 20 -6.20 -9.37 6.32
C LEU A 20 -7.39 -10.11 5.67
N SER A 21 -7.16 -10.86 4.59
CA SER A 21 -8.20 -11.66 3.92
C SER A 21 -8.77 -12.78 4.79
N LYS A 22 -8.02 -13.19 5.83
CA LYS A 22 -8.46 -14.17 6.83
C LYS A 22 -9.35 -13.58 7.91
N ASN A 23 -9.41 -12.25 8.01
CA ASN A 23 -10.21 -11.54 9.00
C ASN A 23 -11.50 -11.02 8.34
N THR A 24 -12.64 -11.50 8.83
CA THR A 24 -13.97 -11.12 8.33
C THR A 24 -14.33 -9.66 8.58
N ASP A 25 -13.66 -9.02 9.55
CA ASP A 25 -13.87 -7.61 9.90
C ASP A 25 -12.98 -6.67 9.07
N THR A 26 -12.16 -7.21 8.16
CA THR A 26 -11.37 -6.40 7.23
C THR A 26 -12.29 -5.67 6.27
N ASP A 27 -12.08 -4.36 6.12
CA ASP A 27 -12.79 -3.58 5.11
C ASP A 27 -12.50 -4.14 3.69
N PRO A 28 -13.52 -4.54 2.91
CA PRO A 28 -13.32 -5.04 1.55
C PRO A 28 -12.54 -4.09 0.63
N GLN A 29 -12.61 -2.78 0.88
CA GLN A 29 -11.87 -1.78 0.14
C GLN A 29 -10.36 -1.86 0.39
N ILE A 30 -9.93 -2.28 1.59
CA ILE A 30 -8.51 -2.54 1.89
C ILE A 30 -8.04 -3.74 1.08
N LEU A 31 -8.81 -4.83 1.05
CA LEU A 31 -8.48 -6.02 0.26
C LEU A 31 -8.41 -5.72 -1.23
N LYS A 32 -9.37 -4.95 -1.75
CA LYS A 32 -9.36 -4.49 -3.15
C LYS A 32 -8.12 -3.64 -3.47
N THR A 33 -7.73 -2.75 -2.56
CA THR A 33 -6.54 -1.89 -2.72
C THR A 33 -5.26 -2.74 -2.79
N LEU A 34 -5.13 -3.74 -1.90
CA LEU A 34 -3.98 -4.64 -1.87
C LEU A 34 -3.92 -5.52 -3.12
N MET A 35 -5.04 -6.10 -3.55
CA MET A 35 -5.12 -6.90 -4.78
C MET A 35 -4.71 -6.07 -6.00
N THR A 36 -5.25 -4.84 -6.12
CA THR A 36 -4.92 -3.93 -7.22
C THR A 36 -3.42 -3.61 -7.25
N ALA A 37 -2.82 -3.36 -6.09
CA ALA A 37 -1.39 -3.11 -5.97
C ALA A 37 -0.55 -4.32 -6.42
N GLY A 38 -0.92 -5.53 -5.98
CA GLY A 38 -0.27 -6.77 -6.42
C GLY A 38 -0.34 -6.97 -7.94
N THR A 39 -1.50 -6.72 -8.55
CA THR A 39 -1.66 -6.75 -10.02
C THR A 39 -0.76 -5.72 -10.70
N TYR A 40 -0.72 -4.49 -10.20
CA TYR A 40 0.04 -3.40 -10.84
C TYR A 40 1.56 -3.63 -10.75
N LEU A 41 2.04 -4.24 -9.66
CA LEU A 41 3.43 -4.66 -9.51
C LEU A 41 3.77 -5.79 -10.49
N SER A 42 2.93 -6.83 -10.56
CA SER A 42 3.12 -7.96 -11.47
C SER A 42 3.17 -7.54 -12.94
N GLU A 43 2.28 -6.63 -13.34
CA GLU A 43 2.20 -6.10 -14.70
C GLU A 43 3.19 -4.96 -14.97
N LYS A 44 4.00 -4.56 -13.98
CA LYS A 44 4.95 -3.43 -14.05
C LYS A 44 4.30 -2.14 -14.58
N LYS A 45 3.04 -1.90 -14.23
CA LYS A 45 2.22 -0.78 -14.72
C LYS A 45 2.70 0.59 -14.25
N SER A 46 3.48 0.64 -13.17
CA SER A 46 3.98 1.88 -12.56
C SER A 46 5.21 1.59 -11.72
N ALA A 47 5.95 2.65 -11.35
CA ALA A 47 7.07 2.51 -10.42
C ALA A 47 6.56 1.96 -9.06
N PRO A 48 7.29 1.02 -8.43
CA PRO A 48 6.92 0.43 -7.15
C PRO A 48 6.64 1.46 -6.04
N GLN A 49 7.36 2.59 -6.06
CA GLN A 49 7.17 3.71 -5.12
C GLN A 49 5.80 4.38 -5.29
N ILE A 50 5.34 4.57 -6.54
CA ILE A 50 4.00 5.12 -6.83
C ILE A 50 2.94 4.15 -6.34
N ILE A 51 3.12 2.85 -6.62
CA ILE A 51 2.18 1.82 -6.19
C ILE A 51 2.12 1.80 -4.66
N ALA A 52 3.26 1.75 -3.97
CA ALA A 52 3.32 1.82 -2.51
C ALA A 52 2.62 3.07 -1.95
N SER A 53 2.84 4.26 -2.54
CA SER A 53 2.20 5.50 -2.10
C SER A 53 0.67 5.44 -2.27
N LYS A 54 0.18 4.97 -3.43
CA LYS A 54 -1.26 4.83 -3.69
C LYS A 54 -1.89 3.78 -2.79
N THR A 55 -1.21 2.66 -2.53
CA THR A 55 -1.64 1.63 -1.58
C THR A 55 -1.78 2.19 -0.16
N VAL A 56 -0.78 2.92 0.33
CA VAL A 56 -0.83 3.55 1.65
C VAL A 56 -2.04 4.49 1.76
N ASN A 57 -2.24 5.36 0.78
CA ASN A 57 -3.36 6.30 0.77
C ASN A 57 -4.72 5.59 0.73
N GLY A 58 -4.85 4.55 -0.10
CA GLY A 58 -6.09 3.77 -0.20
C GLY A 58 -6.45 3.07 1.11
N ILE A 59 -5.45 2.50 1.80
CA ILE A 59 -5.63 1.84 3.09
C ILE A 59 -5.99 2.86 4.18
N LEU A 60 -5.30 4.00 4.24
CA LEU A 60 -5.60 5.05 5.22
C LEU A 60 -7.02 5.59 5.04
N LEU A 61 -7.45 5.84 3.80
CA LEU A 61 -8.80 6.30 3.50
C LEU A 61 -9.85 5.27 3.95
N ALA A 62 -9.65 3.99 3.58
CA ALA A 62 -10.55 2.91 3.97
C ALA A 62 -10.61 2.71 5.50
N ASN A 63 -9.48 2.87 6.20
CA ASN A 63 -9.41 2.74 7.65
C ASN A 63 -10.05 3.95 8.39
N VAL A 64 -10.17 5.12 7.74
CA VAL A 64 -10.90 6.28 8.30
C VAL A 64 -12.41 6.14 8.07
N SER A 65 -12.82 5.63 6.91
CA SER A 65 -14.24 5.44 6.56
C SER A 65 -14.85 4.16 7.17
N GLY A 66 -14.03 3.15 7.44
CA GLY A 66 -14.45 1.84 7.92
C GLY A 66 -14.33 1.67 9.43
N LYS A 67 -15.08 0.71 9.99
CA LYS A 67 -14.91 0.24 11.39
C LYS A 67 -13.70 -0.70 11.55
N SER A 68 -13.10 -1.12 10.44
CA SER A 68 -11.98 -2.06 10.43
C SER A 68 -10.73 -1.38 10.98
N LYS A 69 -10.09 -2.00 11.98
CA LYS A 69 -8.80 -1.55 12.51
C LYS A 69 -7.73 -2.52 12.04
N LEU A 70 -6.71 -2.00 11.36
CA LEU A 70 -5.48 -2.76 11.16
C LEU A 70 -4.89 -3.16 12.52
N ASP A 71 -4.48 -4.41 12.64
CA ASP A 71 -3.69 -4.86 13.79
C ASP A 71 -2.28 -4.24 13.77
N GLN A 72 -1.53 -4.45 14.86
CA GLN A 72 -0.20 -3.87 15.00
C GLN A 72 0.78 -4.37 13.92
N ALA A 73 0.65 -5.63 13.47
CA ALA A 73 1.50 -6.19 12.43
C ALA A 73 1.28 -5.48 11.08
N ASN A 74 0.02 -5.27 10.70
CA ASN A 74 -0.35 -4.61 9.47
C ASN A 74 -0.09 -3.09 9.53
N TRP A 75 -0.16 -2.47 10.70
CA TRP A 75 0.35 -1.09 10.89
C TRP A 75 1.86 -0.98 10.65
N ASN A 76 2.65 -1.95 11.14
CA ASN A 76 4.09 -1.97 10.90
C ASN A 76 4.42 -2.18 9.41
N ARG A 77 3.66 -3.03 8.72
CA ARG A 77 3.76 -3.21 7.25
C ARG A 77 3.42 -1.93 6.49
N LEU A 78 2.34 -1.25 6.88
CA LEU A 78 1.94 0.04 6.28
C LEU A 78 3.02 1.12 6.46
N LYS A 79 3.68 1.17 7.63
CA LYS A 79 4.84 2.06 7.86
C LYS A 79 6.00 1.73 6.93
N LYS A 80 6.33 0.45 6.73
CA LYS A 80 7.37 0.04 5.78
C LYS A 80 7.02 0.44 4.34
N LEU A 81 5.78 0.23 3.90
CA LEU A 81 5.31 0.73 2.59
C LEU A 81 5.45 2.25 2.45
N THR A 82 5.14 2.99 3.53
CA THR A 82 5.30 4.45 3.54
C THR A 82 6.77 4.87 3.37
N MET A 83 7.70 4.12 3.96
CA MET A 83 9.14 4.35 3.77
C MET A 83 9.57 4.03 2.34
N LEU A 84 9.11 2.91 1.78
CA LEU A 84 9.42 2.49 0.41
C LEU A 84 8.85 3.45 -0.65
N ALA A 85 7.69 4.04 -0.38
CA ALA A 85 7.10 5.08 -1.21
C ALA A 85 7.98 6.34 -1.33
N ARG A 86 8.94 6.53 -0.40
CA ARG A 86 9.80 7.72 -0.30
C ARG A 86 11.28 7.44 -0.60
N THR A 87 11.65 6.19 -0.91
CA THR A 87 13.06 5.83 -1.15
C THR A 87 13.56 6.20 -2.54
N GLU A 88 14.77 6.76 -2.55
CA GLU A 88 15.68 7.10 -3.68
C GLU A 88 15.10 7.99 -4.78
N GLY A 89 15.28 9.31 -4.64
CA GLY A 89 15.08 10.30 -5.71
C GLY A 89 13.63 10.52 -6.16
N PHE A 90 12.71 9.65 -5.74
CA PHE A 90 11.28 9.81 -5.93
C PHE A 90 10.75 10.85 -4.95
N ALA A 91 11.07 12.12 -5.22
CA ALA A 91 10.25 13.23 -4.79
C ALA A 91 8.94 13.11 -5.58
N GLY A 92 8.04 12.25 -5.11
CA GLY A 92 6.64 12.36 -5.49
C GLY A 92 6.28 13.83 -5.41
N SER A 93 5.65 14.36 -6.46
CA SER A 93 5.27 15.78 -6.55
C SER A 93 4.79 16.26 -5.18
N PRO A 94 5.02 17.54 -4.78
CA PRO A 94 4.73 18.10 -3.45
C PRO A 94 3.23 18.12 -3.06
N ILE A 95 2.45 17.37 -3.82
CA ILE A 95 1.08 16.95 -3.69
C ILE A 95 1.01 16.02 -2.46
N GLY A 96 0.77 16.64 -1.30
CA GLY A 96 0.62 15.95 -0.03
C GLY A 96 -0.51 14.91 -0.03
N PRO A 97 -0.61 14.10 1.04
CA PRO A 97 -1.55 12.98 1.16
C PRO A 97 -3.04 13.37 1.10
N THR A 98 -3.36 14.66 0.98
CA THR A 98 -4.72 15.22 0.88
C THR A 98 -5.10 15.72 -0.51
N ASP A 99 -4.22 15.59 -1.52
CA ASP A 99 -4.53 16.09 -2.87
C ASP A 99 -5.34 15.07 -3.68
N PRO A 100 -6.53 15.44 -4.20
CA PRO A 100 -7.37 14.57 -5.02
C PRO A 100 -6.70 14.03 -6.28
N ARG A 101 -5.71 14.75 -6.83
CA ARG A 101 -4.96 14.35 -8.04
C ARG A 101 -3.98 13.20 -7.80
N ALA A 102 -3.70 12.86 -6.55
CA ALA A 102 -2.97 11.64 -6.22
C ALA A 102 -3.86 10.38 -6.39
N GLN A 103 -5.18 10.55 -6.49
CA GLN A 103 -6.14 9.46 -6.62
C GLN A 103 -6.39 9.17 -8.11
N PHE A 104 -5.94 7.97 -8.50
CA PHE A 104 -6.02 7.34 -9.83
C PHE A 104 -5.72 8.23 -11.03
#